data_AF-A0AAW0IQB8-F1
#
_entry.id   AF-A0AAW0IQB8-F1
#
_cell.length_a   1.000
_cell.length_b   1.000
_cell.length_c   1.000
_cell.angle_alpha   90.00
_cell.angle_beta   90.00
_cell.angle_gamma   90.00
#
_symmetry.space_group_name_H-M   'P 1'
#
loop_
_entity.id
_entity.type
_entity.pdbx_description
1 polymer ?
#
loop_
_entity_poly.entity_id
_entity_poly.type
_entity_poly.pdbx_seq_one_letter_code
_entity_poly.pdbx_strand_id
1 'polypeptide(L)' 'METVVRPSSNISGHFQMPLHYPRYTKSDYENMPEWKLDCLLNQYGLPITGDVETKRKLAMGAFLWPH' A
#
# COMPACT_ATOMS: atom_id res chain seq x y z
N MET A 1 -3.08 -8.01 44.34
CA MET A 1 -4.41 -7.57 43.88
C MET A 1 -4.34 -6.06 43.82
N GLU A 2 -4.22 -5.37 42.68
CA GLU A 2 -4.70 -5.66 41.32
C GLU A 2 -3.80 -5.02 40.22
N THR A 3 -3.86 -5.65 39.05
CA THR A 3 -3.38 -5.36 37.69
C THR A 3 -2.68 -4.03 37.34
N VAL A 4 -1.44 -4.14 36.85
CA VAL A 4 -0.77 -3.15 36.00
C VAL A 4 -1.46 -3.11 34.63
N VAL A 5 -2.26 -2.08 34.38
CA VAL A 5 -2.80 -1.79 33.04
C VAL A 5 -1.66 -1.26 32.18
N ARG A 6 -1.18 -2.08 31.25
CA ARG A 6 -0.28 -1.64 30.17
C ARG A 6 -1.13 -0.80 29.21
N PRO A 7 -0.90 0.52 29.05
CA PRO A 7 -1.62 1.26 28.02
C PRO A 7 -1.25 0.67 26.66
N SER A 8 -2.30 0.28 25.94
CA SER A 8 -2.30 -0.35 24.63
C SER A 8 -1.31 0.31 23.69
N SER A 9 -0.63 -0.53 22.91
CA SER A 9 0.12 -0.17 21.71
C SER A 9 -0.54 1.00 21.00
N ASN A 10 0.11 2.15 21.08
CA ASN A 10 -0.21 3.31 20.27
C ASN A 10 0.13 2.92 18.84
N ILE A 11 -0.86 2.42 18.09
CA ILE A 11 -0.77 2.29 16.64
C ILE A 11 -0.89 3.71 16.11
N SER A 12 0.16 4.50 16.29
CA SER A 12 0.36 5.73 15.57
C SER A 12 0.73 5.33 14.14
N GLY A 13 -0.30 5.02 13.35
CA GLY A 13 -0.23 4.93 11.90
C GLY A 13 0.12 6.31 11.37
N HIS A 14 1.39 6.67 11.44
CA HIS A 14 1.91 7.85 10.81
C HIS A 14 1.77 7.61 9.30
N PHE A 15 0.73 8.18 8.70
CA PHE A 15 0.67 8.35 7.25
C PHE A 15 1.80 9.32 6.89
N GLN A 16 3.00 8.77 6.69
CA GLN A 16 4.11 9.52 6.13
C GLN A 16 3.77 9.75 4.67
N MET A 17 3.43 10.99 4.33
CA MET A 17 3.15 11.35 2.94
C MET A 17 4.39 11.01 2.10
N PRO A 18 4.35 9.98 1.23
CA PRO A 18 5.52 9.60 0.46
C PRO A 18 5.75 10.72 -0.56
N LEU A 19 6.84 11.48 -0.40
CA LEU A 19 7.30 12.46 -1.40
C LEU A 19 7.67 11.80 -2.75
N HIS A 20 7.76 10.46 -2.79
CA HIS A 20 8.17 9.69 -3.95
C HIS A 20 7.00 8.89 -4.49
N TYR A 21 6.17 9.55 -5.29
CA TYR A 21 5.14 8.86 -6.07
C TYR A 21 5.81 7.84 -7.01
N PRO A 22 5.25 6.63 -7.16
CA PRO A 22 5.87 5.59 -7.96
C PRO A 22 5.70 5.96 -9.44
N ARG A 23 6.81 6.27 -10.12
CA ARG A 23 6.85 6.57 -11.55
C ARG A 23 7.00 5.28 -12.38
N TYR A 24 6.15 4.30 -12.10
CA TYR A 24 6.11 3.07 -12.87
C TYR A 24 5.21 3.25 -14.09
N THR A 25 5.63 2.69 -15.22
CA THR A 25 4.81 2.62 -16.43
C THR A 25 3.77 1.51 -16.31
N LYS A 26 2.79 1.49 -17.22
CA LYS A 26 1.80 0.41 -17.29
C LYS A 26 2.46 -0.97 -17.41
N SER A 27 3.49 -1.09 -18.26
CA SER A 27 4.24 -2.34 -18.44
C SER A 27 4.94 -2.78 -17.15
N ASP A 28 5.45 -1.83 -16.36
CA ASP A 28 6.08 -2.14 -15.08
C ASP A 28 5.10 -2.76 -14.09
N TYR A 29 3.85 -2.27 -14.04
CA TYR A 29 2.79 -2.85 -13.19
C TYR A 29 2.35 -4.23 -13.68
N GLU A 30 2.25 -4.43 -14.99
CA GLU A 30 1.89 -5.72 -15.59
C GLU A 30 2.95 -6.81 -15.30
N ASN A 31 4.23 -6.43 -15.30
CA ASN A 31 5.33 -7.34 -14.95
C ASN A 31 5.66 -7.36 -13.45
N MET A 32 4.99 -6.52 -12.64
CA MET A 32 5.26 -6.44 -11.20
C MET A 32 4.78 -7.72 -10.50
N PRO A 33 5.63 -8.36 -9.68
CA PRO A 33 5.21 -9.49 -8.87
C PRO A 33 4.28 -9.04 -7.74
N GLU A 34 3.40 -9.94 -7.31
CA GLU A 34 2.37 -9.67 -6.30
C GLU A 34 2.92 -9.05 -5.02
N TRP A 35 4.01 -9.61 -4.47
CA TRP A 35 4.63 -9.10 -3.23
C TRP A 35 5.02 -7.62 -3.32
N LYS A 36 5.39 -7.14 -4.52
CA LYS A 36 5.77 -5.75 -4.73
C LYS A 36 4.55 -4.86 -4.86
N LEU A 37 3.46 -5.36 -5.47
CA LEU A 37 2.17 -4.69 -5.47
C LEU A 37 1.60 -4.58 -4.05
N ASP A 38 1.69 -5.64 -3.25
CA ASP A 38 1.22 -5.65 -1.87
C ASP A 38 1.99 -4.66 -1.01
N CYS A 39 3.32 -4.65 -1.11
CA CYS A 39 4.14 -3.68 -0.41
C CYS A 39 3.80 -2.25 -0.83
N LEU A 40 3.62 -2.02 -2.14
CA LEU A 40 3.26 -0.72 -2.69
C LEU A 40 1.89 -0.26 -2.17
N LEU A 41 0.84 -1.04 -2.39
CA LEU A 41 -0.52 -0.70 -1.96
C LEU A 41 -0.55 -0.49 -0.43
N ASN A 42 0.10 -1.34 0.36
CA ASN A 42 0.18 -1.20 1.81
C ASN A 42 0.90 0.09 2.24
N GLN A 43 2.00 0.46 1.57
CA GLN A 43 2.71 1.70 1.85
C GLN A 43 1.87 2.95 1.59
N TYR A 44 0.96 2.89 0.61
CA TYR A 44 0.02 3.96 0.28
C TYR A 44 -1.33 3.84 1.00
N GLY A 45 -1.51 2.85 1.88
CA GLY A 45 -2.77 2.61 2.58
C GLY A 45 -3.92 2.16 1.68
N LEU A 46 -3.60 1.58 0.52
CA LEU A 46 -4.56 1.03 -0.44
C LEU A 46 -4.89 -0.44 -0.11
N PRO A 47 -6.12 -0.91 -0.42
CA PRO A 47 -6.52 -2.28 -0.15
C PRO A 47 -5.72 -3.29 -0.98
N ILE A 48 -5.08 -4.24 -0.30
CA ILE A 48 -4.36 -5.39 -0.88
C ILE A 48 -5.26 -6.63 -1.04
N THR A 49 -6.58 -6.45 -1.06
CA THR A 49 -7.54 -7.55 -1.12
C THR A 49 -7.84 -7.96 -2.55
N GLY A 50 -7.87 -9.27 -2.82
CA GLY A 50 -8.20 -9.83 -4.13
C GLY A 50 -7.00 -10.46 -4.84
N ASP A 51 -7.18 -10.78 -6.11
CA ASP A 51 -6.16 -11.39 -6.96
C ASP A 51 -5.10 -10.37 -7.43
N VAL A 52 -3.96 -10.87 -7.91
CA VAL A 52 -2.86 -10.07 -8.46
C VAL A 52 -3.35 -9.12 -9.55
N GLU A 53 -4.28 -9.56 -10.41
CA GLU A 53 -4.80 -8.70 -11.48
C GLU A 53 -5.61 -7.52 -10.92
N THR A 54 -6.41 -7.75 -9.86
CA THR A 54 -7.14 -6.69 -9.17
C THR A 54 -6.19 -5.68 -8.52
N LYS A 55 -5.14 -6.17 -7.86
CA LYS A 55 -4.09 -5.34 -7.25
C LYS A 55 -3.38 -4.48 -8.30
N ARG A 56 -3.08 -5.05 -9.47
CA ARG A 56 -2.51 -4.31 -10.61
C ARG A 56 -3.43 -3.21 -11.09
N LYS A 57 -4.72 -3.50 -11.31
CA LYS A 57 -5.70 -2.50 -11.75
C LYS A 57 -5.85 -1.37 -10.74
N LEU A 58 -5.86 -1.68 -9.44
CA LEU A 58 -5.88 -0.70 -8.36
C LEU A 58 -4.61 0.17 -8.35
N ALA A 59 -3.43 -0.46 -8.39
CA ALA A 59 -2.16 0.27 -8.42
C ALA A 59 -2.05 1.15 -9.68
N MET A 60 -2.40 0.62 -10.85
CA MET A 60 -2.43 1.40 -12.07
C MET A 60 -3.42 2.55 -11.99
N GLY A 61 -4.65 2.33 -11.49
CA GLY A 61 -5.63 3.41 -11.34
C GLY A 61 -5.22 4.48 -10.32
N ALA A 62 -4.50 4.09 -9.26
CA ALA A 62 -4.01 5.00 -8.24
C ALA A 62 -2.78 5.80 -8.69
N PHE A 63 -1.87 5.16 -9.43
CA PHE A 63 -0.54 5.71 -9.73
C PHE A 63 -0.33 6.16 -11.18
N LEU A 64 -1.01 5.55 -12.17
CA LEU A 64 -1.03 6.03 -13.57
C LEU A 64 -2.16 7.04 -13.74
N TRP A 65 -1.89 8.29 -13.38
CA TRP A 65 -2.78 9.39 -13.75
C TRP A 65 -2.64 9.70 -15.25
N PRO A 66 -3.75 9.84 -16.01
CA PRO A 66 -3.69 10.39 -17.36
C PRO A 66 -3.27 11.85 -17.27
N HIS A 67 -2.26 12.22 -18.07
CA HIS A 67 -1.82 13.60 -18.23
C HIS A 67 -2.72 14.35 -19.22
#